data_AF-A0A355RIF2-F1
#
_entry.id   AF-A0A355RIF2-F1
#
_cell.length_a   1.000
_cell.length_b   1.000
_cell.length_c   1.000
_cell.angle_alpha   90.00
_cell.angle_beta   90.00
_cell.angle_gamma   90.00
#
_symmetry.space_group_name_H-M   'P 1'
#
loop_
_entity.id
_entity.type
_entity.pdbx_description
1 polymer ?
#
loop_
_entity_poly.entity_id
_entity_poly.type
_entity_poly.pdbx_seq_one_letter_code
_entity_poly.pdbx_strand_id
1 'polypeptide(L)'
;MRIINSFIVLLTLFLTPAPATAISLLRDSDIEHALQQLARPILQAADLPSERVKVLVVDDLQLNAFVIDNHHIFLNAGMVLKTNSASMLQSIIAHEAAHIANGHIARRAKNIKTARSAAGFGMALGIVAGAAGGNVALGTGLAIGLNSSAELNYLAYNRSEESSADQSAMQYMRRAGVSLQGMADVLEIFSGQESLLPARQDTYLRSHPLSRERLRQARSNAATQSPSKPDLSAEYWYARAKAKLAAFLRPPSTILARDQRKLPKDLRAISLAIALSRQGKLSEALNQLRIAQGIRPRDPFYQELYAELLMRNQKFSAAVIAYEKAVAMAPKDSLILAGYGRALLVNNQISMALKTLENARARDFRSTKLLRDLAVAYARSNKPEMAALVTAERFALQGRLKDAKIHARRAVLGLPT
;
A
#
# COMPACT_ATOMS: atom_id res chain seq x y z
N MET A 1 -35.29 11.17 60.52
CA MET A 1 -35.37 9.80 59.96
C MET A 1 -35.45 9.90 58.43
N ARG A 2 -34.48 9.27 57.76
CA ARG A 2 -34.45 8.72 56.38
C ARG A 2 -35.49 9.22 55.35
N ILE A 3 -35.03 9.74 54.20
CA ILE A 3 -35.25 9.11 52.88
C ILE A 3 -34.00 9.35 52.01
N ILE A 4 -33.47 8.26 51.44
CA ILE A 4 -32.26 8.13 50.62
C ILE A 4 -32.68 7.70 49.21
N ASN A 5 -31.91 8.14 48.22
CA ASN A 5 -31.75 7.63 46.84
C ASN A 5 -32.75 8.04 45.75
N SER A 6 -32.34 9.04 44.96
CA SER A 6 -32.62 9.14 43.52
C SER A 6 -31.30 9.17 42.76
N PHE A 7 -30.89 8.05 42.15
CA PHE A 7 -29.83 8.01 41.15
C PHE A 7 -30.03 6.80 40.24
N ILE A 8 -30.64 7.02 39.07
CA ILE A 8 -30.46 6.17 37.89
C ILE A 8 -30.34 7.12 36.71
N VAL A 9 -29.11 7.55 36.42
CA VAL A 9 -28.75 8.17 35.14
C VAL A 9 -28.54 7.02 34.15
N LEU A 10 -29.40 6.98 33.14
CA LEU A 10 -29.35 6.06 32.02
C LEU A 10 -28.15 6.42 31.13
N LEU A 11 -27.00 5.77 31.35
CA LEU A 11 -25.81 5.94 30.50
C LEU A 11 -25.85 4.92 29.35
N THR A 12 -26.72 5.15 28.36
CA THR A 12 -26.62 4.46 27.07
C THR A 12 -25.47 5.07 26.27
N LEU A 13 -24.27 4.49 26.39
CA LEU A 13 -23.17 4.78 25.47
C LEU A 13 -23.59 4.31 24.06
N PHE A 14 -23.87 5.27 23.18
CA PHE A 14 -23.84 5.02 21.73
C PHE A 14 -22.38 4.73 21.34
N LEU A 15 -21.97 3.46 21.33
CA LEU A 15 -20.81 3.05 20.55
C LEU A 15 -21.20 3.12 19.07
N THR A 16 -20.93 4.26 18.45
CA THR A 16 -20.89 4.32 16.99
C THR A 16 -19.74 3.42 16.53
N PRO A 17 -19.97 2.41 15.68
CA PRO A 17 -18.87 1.69 15.07
C PRO A 17 -18.07 2.72 14.27
N ALA A 18 -16.80 2.89 14.62
CA ALA A 18 -15.90 3.72 13.84
C ALA A 18 -15.94 3.21 12.38
N PRO A 19 -16.13 4.08 11.38
CA PRO A 19 -16.08 3.64 10.00
C PRO A 19 -14.70 3.00 9.78
N ALA A 20 -14.67 1.74 9.35
CA ALA A 20 -13.45 1.11 8.88
C ALA A 20 -12.95 1.93 7.69
N THR A 21 -11.91 2.75 7.90
CA THR A 21 -11.28 3.52 6.84
C THR A 21 -10.57 2.54 5.92
N ALA A 22 -11.07 2.38 4.70
CA ALA A 22 -10.41 1.57 3.70
C ALA A 22 -9.04 2.19 3.40
N ILE A 23 -7.96 1.41 3.52
CA ILE A 23 -6.62 1.82 3.11
C ILE A 23 -6.66 2.18 1.62
N SER A 24 -6.36 3.44 1.30
CA SER A 24 -6.27 3.91 -0.08
C SER A 24 -4.86 3.63 -0.62
N LEU A 25 -4.77 2.95 -1.76
CA LEU A 25 -3.49 2.66 -2.41
C LEU A 25 -3.22 3.62 -3.58
N LEU A 26 -2.01 4.14 -3.66
CA LEU A 26 -1.49 4.85 -4.81
C LEU A 26 -0.98 3.85 -5.85
N ARG A 27 -1.91 3.31 -6.64
CA ARG A 27 -1.60 2.39 -7.73
C ARG A 27 -1.10 3.16 -8.95
N ASP A 28 0.17 2.96 -9.32
CA ASP A 28 0.84 3.55 -10.47
C ASP A 28 1.90 2.58 -10.98
N SER A 29 1.82 2.21 -12.26
CA SER A 29 2.68 1.18 -12.88
C SER A 29 4.17 1.51 -12.79
N ASP A 30 4.52 2.79 -12.95
CA ASP A 30 5.92 3.25 -12.91
C ASP A 30 6.48 3.22 -11.48
N ILE A 31 5.70 3.72 -10.51
CA ILE A 31 6.09 3.72 -9.10
C ILE A 31 6.23 2.28 -8.59
N GLU A 32 5.23 1.43 -8.88
CA GLU A 32 5.27 0.00 -8.50
C GLU A 32 6.48 -0.70 -9.14
N HIS A 33 6.77 -0.43 -10.42
CA HIS A 33 7.96 -0.97 -11.08
C HIS A 33 9.25 -0.47 -10.43
N ALA A 34 9.39 0.82 -10.19
CA ALA A 34 10.58 1.42 -9.58
C ALA A 34 10.84 0.86 -8.17
N LEU A 35 9.81 0.72 -7.35
CA LEU A 35 9.90 0.08 -6.03
C LEU A 35 10.27 -1.40 -6.15
N GLN A 36 9.72 -2.11 -7.15
CA GLN A 36 10.08 -3.50 -7.41
C GLN A 36 11.56 -3.66 -7.80
N GLN A 37 12.12 -2.73 -8.58
CA GLN A 37 13.54 -2.74 -8.93
C GLN A 37 14.44 -2.56 -7.70
N LEU A 38 14.03 -1.71 -6.74
CA LEU A 38 14.73 -1.53 -5.47
C LEU A 38 14.61 -2.75 -4.55
N ALA A 39 13.42 -3.36 -4.51
CA ALA A 39 13.09 -4.46 -3.63
C ALA A 39 13.70 -5.78 -4.08
N ARG A 40 13.76 -6.05 -5.39
CA ARG A 40 14.20 -7.33 -5.96
C ARG A 40 15.52 -7.86 -5.35
N PRO A 41 16.65 -7.11 -5.31
CA PRO A 41 17.88 -7.64 -4.75
C PRO A 41 17.79 -7.95 -3.25
N ILE A 42 17.02 -7.16 -2.49
CA ILE A 42 16.75 -7.40 -1.06
C ILE A 42 15.90 -8.67 -0.87
N LEU A 43 14.82 -8.81 -1.64
CA LEU A 43 13.92 -9.97 -1.57
C LEU A 43 14.64 -11.26 -1.95
N GLN A 44 15.49 -11.23 -2.97
CA GLN A 44 16.34 -12.36 -3.36
C GLN A 44 17.33 -12.72 -2.24
N ALA A 45 17.97 -11.73 -1.62
CA ALA A 45 18.89 -11.96 -0.50
C ALA A 45 18.20 -12.51 0.77
N ALA A 46 16.89 -12.29 0.89
CA ALA A 46 16.01 -12.78 1.94
C ALA A 46 15.35 -14.13 1.61
N ASP A 47 15.70 -14.76 0.48
CA ASP A 47 15.10 -16.01 -0.01
C ASP A 47 13.57 -15.92 -0.21
N LEU A 48 13.05 -14.70 -0.44
CA LEU A 48 11.64 -14.46 -0.75
C LEU A 48 11.43 -14.46 -2.27
N PRO A 49 10.26 -14.93 -2.75
CA PRO A 49 9.95 -14.95 -4.17
C PRO A 49 9.78 -13.52 -4.70
N SER A 50 10.86 -12.93 -5.23
CA SER A 50 10.92 -11.50 -5.60
C SER A 50 9.85 -11.06 -6.58
N GLU A 51 9.37 -11.95 -7.46
CA GLU A 51 8.29 -11.63 -8.41
C GLU A 51 6.87 -11.76 -7.83
N ARG A 52 6.73 -12.39 -6.65
CA ARG A 52 5.43 -12.56 -5.97
C ARG A 52 5.22 -11.54 -4.86
N VAL A 53 6.29 -11.14 -4.18
CA VAL A 53 6.24 -10.10 -3.14
C VAL A 53 6.19 -8.72 -3.80
N LYS A 54 5.05 -8.05 -3.69
CA LYS A 54 4.82 -6.70 -4.23
C LYS A 54 5.11 -5.64 -3.17
N VAL A 55 5.72 -4.54 -3.59
CA VAL A 55 5.84 -3.33 -2.76
C VAL A 55 4.83 -2.29 -3.24
N LEU A 56 3.90 -1.92 -2.36
CA LEU A 56 2.77 -1.04 -2.68
C LEU A 56 2.81 0.23 -1.84
N VAL A 57 2.32 1.33 -2.41
CA VAL A 57 2.26 2.62 -1.71
C VAL A 57 0.86 2.91 -1.20
N VAL A 58 0.77 3.26 0.08
CA VAL A 58 -0.46 3.75 0.72
C VAL A 58 -0.51 5.27 0.58
N ASP A 59 -1.69 5.80 0.23
CA ASP A 59 -1.97 7.24 0.15
C ASP A 59 -2.10 7.86 1.55
N ASP A 60 -0.98 7.91 2.26
CA ASP A 60 -0.87 8.43 3.61
C ASP A 60 0.49 9.12 3.78
N LEU A 61 0.46 10.35 4.29
CA LEU A 61 1.66 11.16 4.54
C LEU A 61 2.27 10.90 5.93
N GLN A 62 1.62 10.11 6.79
CA GLN A 62 2.25 9.62 8.01
C GLN A 62 3.42 8.69 7.69
N LEU A 63 4.46 8.73 8.52
CA LEU A 63 5.59 7.83 8.39
C LEU A 63 5.18 6.44 8.86
N ASN A 64 5.09 5.48 7.93
CA ASN A 64 4.85 4.08 8.25
C ASN A 64 5.28 3.15 7.11
N ALA A 65 5.53 1.90 7.47
CA ALA A 65 5.68 0.75 6.58
C ALA A 65 5.18 -0.48 7.34
N PHE A 66 4.65 -1.47 6.63
CA PHE A 66 4.13 -2.69 7.26
C PHE A 66 3.91 -3.82 6.25
N VAL A 67 3.79 -5.03 6.76
CA VAL A 67 3.36 -6.23 6.03
C VAL A 67 2.09 -6.80 6.65
N ILE A 68 1.17 -7.29 5.83
CA ILE A 68 -0.08 -7.94 6.29
C ILE A 68 -0.17 -9.40 5.88
N ASP A 69 0.62 -9.82 4.91
CA ASP A 69 0.73 -11.18 4.40
C ASP A 69 2.15 -11.42 3.86
N ASN A 70 2.39 -12.61 3.31
CA ASN A 70 3.71 -12.98 2.78
C ASN A 70 3.97 -12.48 1.35
N HIS A 71 3.08 -11.67 0.77
CA HIS A 71 3.12 -11.26 -0.63
C HIS A 71 3.09 -9.74 -0.83
N HIS A 72 2.90 -8.96 0.23
CA HIS A 72 2.76 -7.50 0.12
C HIS A 72 3.50 -6.78 1.24
N ILE A 73 4.41 -5.89 0.84
CA ILE A 73 5.02 -4.87 1.67
C ILE A 73 4.33 -3.54 1.35
N PHE A 74 3.82 -2.86 2.36
CA PHE A 74 3.19 -1.55 2.24
C PHE A 74 4.11 -0.46 2.76
N LEU A 75 4.23 0.61 1.97
CA LEU A 75 4.95 1.81 2.34
C LEU A 75 3.96 2.98 2.32
N ASN A 76 3.88 3.75 3.40
CA ASN A 76 3.16 5.01 3.33
C ASN A 76 3.92 5.98 2.41
N ALA A 77 3.20 6.77 1.62
CA ALA A 77 3.81 7.78 0.76
C ALA A 77 4.70 8.76 1.54
N GLY A 78 4.30 9.12 2.76
CA GLY A 78 5.10 9.94 3.67
C GLY A 78 6.47 9.33 3.97
N MET A 79 6.52 8.02 4.23
CA MET A 79 7.76 7.30 4.48
C MET A 79 8.69 7.35 3.27
N VAL A 80 8.18 7.05 2.06
CA VAL A 80 8.97 7.13 0.82
C VAL A 80 9.53 8.54 0.61
N LEU A 81 8.70 9.58 0.83
CA LEU A 81 9.11 10.98 0.65
C LEU A 81 10.13 11.46 1.70
N LYS A 82 10.19 10.83 2.88
CA LYS A 82 11.09 11.17 3.98
C LYS A 82 12.50 10.61 3.81
N THR A 83 12.66 9.45 3.17
CA THR A 83 13.98 8.86 2.87
C THR A 83 14.83 9.78 1.99
N ASN A 84 16.17 9.70 2.04
CA ASN A 84 17.07 10.56 1.25
C ASN A 84 18.00 9.83 0.27
N SER A 85 18.06 8.50 0.32
CA SER A 85 18.85 7.65 -0.59
C SER A 85 18.10 6.38 -0.96
N ALA A 86 18.59 5.65 -1.96
CA ALA A 86 18.07 4.32 -2.26
C ALA A 86 18.31 3.35 -1.09
N SER A 87 19.46 3.44 -0.41
CA SER A 87 19.79 2.58 0.72
C SER A 87 18.84 2.72 1.91
N MET A 88 18.33 3.94 2.19
CA MET A 88 17.32 4.16 3.22
C MET A 88 15.97 3.51 2.86
N LEU A 89 15.57 3.59 1.59
CA LEU A 89 14.32 2.95 1.17
C LEU A 89 14.46 1.42 1.13
N GLN A 90 15.61 0.92 0.69
CA GLN A 90 15.93 -0.50 0.71
C GLN A 90 16.07 -1.05 2.14
N SER A 91 16.52 -0.27 3.12
CA SER A 91 16.58 -0.72 4.52
C SER A 91 15.18 -0.92 5.11
N ILE A 92 14.23 -0.03 4.81
CA ILE A 92 12.82 -0.21 5.19
C ILE A 92 12.25 -1.47 4.54
N ILE A 93 12.48 -1.66 3.24
CA ILE A 93 12.02 -2.89 2.53
C ILE A 93 12.67 -4.14 3.12
N ALA A 94 13.97 -4.09 3.48
CA ALA A 94 14.68 -5.21 4.10
C ALA A 94 14.13 -5.55 5.49
N HIS A 95 13.76 -4.52 6.27
CA HIS A 95 13.11 -4.69 7.58
C HIS A 95 11.76 -5.39 7.45
N GLU A 96 10.90 -4.92 6.54
CA GLU A 96 9.61 -5.56 6.28
C GLU A 96 9.76 -6.98 5.71
N ALA A 97 10.73 -7.20 4.82
CA ALA A 97 11.07 -8.53 4.33
C ALA A 97 11.54 -9.47 5.46
N ALA A 98 12.28 -8.96 6.44
CA ALA A 98 12.68 -9.71 7.62
C ALA A 98 11.49 -10.13 8.50
N HIS A 99 10.46 -9.29 8.64
CA HIS A 99 9.23 -9.71 9.34
C HIS A 99 8.51 -10.88 8.62
N ILE A 100 8.54 -10.92 7.29
CA ILE A 100 8.01 -12.03 6.50
C ILE A 100 8.89 -13.28 6.69
N ALA A 101 10.19 -13.15 6.43
CA ALA A 101 11.14 -14.27 6.44
C ALA A 101 11.27 -14.92 7.83
N ASN A 102 11.26 -14.12 8.91
CA ASN A 102 11.35 -14.61 10.29
C ASN A 102 10.01 -15.19 10.79
N GLY A 103 8.95 -15.14 9.98
CA GLY A 103 7.64 -15.69 10.31
C GLY A 103 6.88 -14.93 11.39
N HIS A 104 7.23 -13.66 11.65
CA HIS A 104 6.55 -12.83 12.66
C HIS A 104 5.06 -12.68 12.32
N ILE A 105 4.72 -12.51 11.03
CA ILE A 105 3.32 -12.39 10.56
C ILE A 105 2.52 -13.67 10.78
N ALA A 106 3.07 -14.81 10.36
CA ALA A 106 2.42 -16.11 10.50
C ALA A 106 2.19 -16.47 11.98
N ARG A 107 3.19 -16.20 12.83
CA ARG A 107 3.11 -16.40 14.29
C ARG A 107 2.04 -15.50 14.90
N ARG A 108 1.99 -14.22 14.52
CA ARG A 108 0.97 -13.28 14.99
C ARG A 108 -0.44 -13.70 14.58
N ALA A 109 -0.65 -14.07 13.32
CA ALA A 109 -1.95 -14.56 12.85
C ALA A 109 -2.40 -15.83 13.62
N LYS A 110 -1.48 -16.76 13.89
CA LYS A 110 -1.72 -17.95 14.71
C LYS A 110 -2.08 -17.58 16.16
N ASN A 111 -1.38 -16.62 16.76
CA ASN A 111 -1.63 -16.17 18.13
C ASN A 111 -3.01 -15.51 18.25
N ILE A 112 -3.38 -14.64 17.30
CA ILE A 112 -4.72 -14.02 17.27
C ILE A 112 -5.81 -15.10 17.11
N LYS A 113 -5.63 -16.06 16.21
CA LYS A 113 -6.58 -17.17 16.02
C LYS A 113 -6.72 -18.00 17.30
N THR A 114 -5.61 -18.35 17.95
CA THR A 114 -5.56 -19.13 19.19
C THR A 114 -6.22 -18.37 20.35
N ALA A 115 -5.94 -17.08 20.49
CA ALA A 115 -6.54 -16.22 21.50
C ALA A 115 -8.06 -16.10 21.30
N ARG A 116 -8.53 -15.92 20.05
CA ARG A 116 -9.96 -15.91 19.74
C ARG A 116 -10.65 -17.24 20.04
N SER A 117 -9.99 -18.36 19.74
CA SER A 117 -10.53 -19.68 20.13
C SER A 117 -10.54 -19.86 21.65
N ALA A 118 -9.47 -19.49 22.35
CA ALA A 118 -9.36 -19.62 23.80
C ALA A 118 -10.34 -18.71 24.55
N ALA A 119 -10.56 -17.48 24.08
CA ALA A 119 -11.60 -16.60 24.59
C ALA A 119 -13.01 -17.18 24.34
N GLY A 120 -13.25 -17.78 23.17
CA GLY A 120 -14.49 -18.50 22.89
C GLY A 120 -14.70 -19.73 23.79
N PHE A 121 -13.65 -20.51 24.05
CA PHE A 121 -13.67 -21.63 24.98
C PHE A 121 -13.82 -21.19 26.44
N GLY A 122 -13.15 -20.11 26.86
CA GLY A 122 -13.27 -19.53 28.19
C GLY A 122 -14.66 -18.94 28.45
N MET A 123 -15.30 -18.36 27.43
CA MET A 123 -16.69 -17.92 27.50
C MET A 123 -17.64 -19.12 27.66
N ALA A 124 -17.43 -20.21 26.91
CA ALA A 124 -18.22 -21.44 27.06
C ALA A 124 -18.07 -22.08 28.45
N LEU A 125 -16.84 -22.15 28.98
CA LEU A 125 -16.59 -22.66 30.33
C LEU A 125 -17.14 -21.73 31.43
N GLY A 126 -17.09 -20.41 31.23
CA GLY A 126 -17.69 -19.43 32.14
C GLY A 126 -19.21 -19.53 32.21
N ILE A 127 -19.88 -19.81 31.09
CA ILE A 127 -21.33 -20.08 31.03
C ILE A 127 -21.66 -21.38 31.79
N VAL A 128 -20.85 -22.43 31.62
CA VAL A 128 -21.04 -23.71 32.33
C VAL A 128 -20.77 -23.60 33.82
N ALA A 129 -19.73 -22.86 34.23
CA ALA A 129 -19.39 -22.64 35.64
C ALA A 129 -20.42 -21.74 36.36
N GLY A 130 -20.97 -20.74 35.67
CA GLY A 130 -22.05 -19.89 36.20
C GLY A 130 -23.40 -20.61 36.34
N ALA A 131 -23.62 -21.70 35.61
CA ALA A 131 -24.81 -22.54 35.77
C ALA A 131 -24.70 -23.55 36.93
N ALA A 132 -23.48 -23.87 37.39
CA ALA A 132 -23.23 -24.87 38.44
C ALA A 132 -23.14 -24.28 39.86
N GLY A 133 -22.79 -23.00 40.01
CA GLY A 133 -22.80 -22.29 41.30
C GLY A 133 -23.82 -21.16 41.25
N GLY A 134 -24.92 -21.28 42.00
CA GLY A 134 -26.13 -20.43 41.94
C GLY A 134 -25.98 -18.95 42.30
N ASN A 135 -25.00 -18.25 41.74
CA ASN A 135 -24.85 -16.80 41.76
C ASN A 135 -24.71 -16.30 40.31
N VAL A 136 -25.86 -16.01 39.70
CA VAL A 136 -26.01 -15.50 38.32
C VAL A 136 -25.34 -14.12 38.11
N ALA A 137 -24.84 -13.48 39.17
CA ALA A 137 -24.16 -12.18 39.12
C ALA A 137 -22.73 -12.22 38.53
N LEU A 138 -22.13 -13.41 38.32
CA LEU A 138 -20.79 -13.53 37.71
C LEU A 138 -20.82 -13.90 36.21
N GLY A 139 -22.00 -14.20 35.65
CA GLY A 139 -22.15 -14.63 34.24
C GLY A 139 -22.27 -13.50 33.22
N THR A 140 -22.51 -12.25 33.64
CA THR A 140 -22.78 -11.11 32.76
C THR A 140 -21.66 -10.05 32.74
N GLY A 141 -20.60 -10.21 33.53
CA GLY A 141 -19.59 -9.17 33.76
C GLY A 141 -18.31 -9.24 32.91
N LEU A 142 -18.03 -10.34 32.19
CA LEU A 142 -16.72 -10.54 31.53
C LEU A 142 -16.76 -10.58 29.99
N ALA A 143 -17.88 -10.24 29.37
CA ALA A 143 -17.97 -10.13 27.90
C ALA A 143 -17.58 -8.73 27.36
N ILE A 144 -17.13 -7.81 28.22
CA ILE A 144 -16.74 -6.45 27.81
C ILE A 144 -15.21 -6.37 27.79
N GLY A 145 -14.62 -6.48 26.59
CA GLY A 145 -13.19 -6.21 26.47
C GLY A 145 -12.54 -6.63 25.16
N LEU A 146 -13.05 -6.20 24.00
CA LEU A 146 -12.29 -6.32 22.74
C LEU A 146 -12.35 -5.08 21.84
N ASN A 147 -12.50 -3.88 22.42
CA ASN A 147 -12.26 -2.61 21.69
C ASN A 147 -11.24 -1.70 22.38
N SER A 148 -10.56 -2.19 23.42
CA SER A 148 -9.57 -1.42 24.17
C SER A 148 -8.18 -1.73 23.64
N SER A 149 -7.39 -0.69 23.33
CA SER A 149 -5.91 -0.55 23.36
C SER A 149 -5.00 -1.80 23.41
N ALA A 150 -5.34 -2.85 24.16
CA ALA A 150 -4.76 -4.18 24.10
C ALA A 150 -4.70 -4.78 22.68
N GLU A 151 -5.77 -4.69 21.86
CA GLU A 151 -5.73 -5.21 20.47
C GLU A 151 -4.73 -4.45 19.58
N LEU A 152 -4.57 -3.13 19.78
CA LEU A 152 -3.57 -2.32 19.06
C LEU A 152 -2.13 -2.67 19.50
N ASN A 153 -1.93 -2.99 20.78
CA ASN A 153 -0.62 -3.44 21.29
C ASN A 153 -0.23 -4.84 20.77
N TYR A 154 -1.19 -5.70 20.40
CA TYR A 154 -0.90 -6.97 19.73
C TYR A 154 -0.48 -6.81 18.26
N LEU A 155 -0.73 -5.64 17.65
CA LEU A 155 -0.32 -5.32 16.28
C LEU A 155 1.12 -4.77 16.21
N ALA A 156 1.61 -4.14 17.29
CA ALA A 156 3.00 -3.69 17.37
C ALA A 156 3.95 -4.88 17.55
N TYR A 157 5.14 -4.79 16.95
CA TYR A 157 6.19 -5.78 17.21
C TYR A 157 6.81 -5.54 18.58
N ASN A 158 7.22 -6.63 19.23
CA ASN A 158 8.01 -6.50 20.45
C ASN A 158 9.47 -6.18 20.12
N ARG A 159 10.21 -5.64 21.08
CA ARG A 159 11.61 -5.21 20.86
C ARG A 159 12.55 -6.35 20.41
N SER A 160 12.28 -7.60 20.81
CA SER A 160 13.10 -8.74 20.39
C SER A 160 12.84 -9.13 18.93
N GLU A 161 11.58 -9.07 18.47
CA GLU A 161 11.21 -9.26 17.06
C GLU A 161 11.87 -8.19 16.21
N GLU A 162 11.79 -6.93 16.64
CA GLU A 162 12.42 -5.78 15.99
C GLU A 162 13.95 -5.92 15.89
N SER A 163 14.64 -6.28 16.97
CA SER A 163 16.09 -6.52 16.93
C SER A 163 16.47 -7.68 16.02
N SER A 164 15.67 -8.76 16.00
CA SER A 164 15.92 -9.88 15.07
C SER A 164 15.67 -9.49 13.60
N ALA A 165 14.67 -8.63 13.37
CA ALA A 165 14.34 -8.11 12.05
C ALA A 165 15.46 -7.18 11.55
N ASP A 166 15.97 -6.27 12.39
CA ASP A 166 17.13 -5.41 12.06
C ASP A 166 18.35 -6.24 11.66
N GLN A 167 18.67 -7.28 12.44
CA GLN A 167 19.82 -8.14 12.19
C GLN A 167 19.69 -8.88 10.86
N SER A 168 18.51 -9.44 10.58
CA SER A 168 18.22 -10.14 9.34
C SER A 168 18.21 -9.19 8.14
N ALA A 169 17.59 -8.01 8.29
CA ALA A 169 17.54 -6.96 7.28
C ALA A 169 18.95 -6.49 6.90
N MET A 170 19.83 -6.23 7.87
CA MET A 170 21.22 -5.88 7.61
C MET A 170 22.00 -7.02 6.93
N GLN A 171 21.69 -8.29 7.24
CA GLN A 171 22.27 -9.43 6.53
C GLN A 171 21.82 -9.46 5.05
N TYR A 172 20.53 -9.24 4.78
CA TYR A 172 20.00 -9.17 3.42
C TYR A 172 20.61 -8.01 2.64
N MET A 173 20.69 -6.82 3.24
CA MET A 173 21.34 -5.65 2.64
C MET A 173 22.81 -5.94 2.32
N ARG A 174 23.56 -6.57 3.24
CA ARG A 174 24.97 -6.94 3.00
C ARG A 174 25.11 -7.91 1.82
N ARG A 175 24.29 -8.96 1.77
CA ARG A 175 24.25 -9.94 0.66
C ARG A 175 23.88 -9.29 -0.68
N ALA A 176 22.99 -8.29 -0.65
CA ALA A 176 22.57 -7.52 -1.81
C ALA A 176 23.55 -6.39 -2.20
N GLY A 177 24.66 -6.20 -1.47
CA GLY A 177 25.62 -5.13 -1.73
C GLY A 177 25.14 -3.73 -1.33
N VAL A 178 24.03 -3.62 -0.60
CA VAL A 178 23.42 -2.36 -0.18
C VAL A 178 24.13 -1.80 1.06
N SER A 179 24.31 -0.49 1.10
CA SER A 179 24.92 0.21 2.24
C SER A 179 24.05 0.12 3.49
N LEU A 180 24.63 -0.38 4.59
CA LEU A 180 23.99 -0.49 5.91
C LEU A 180 23.77 0.87 6.57
N GLN A 181 24.43 1.93 6.08
CA GLN A 181 24.18 3.30 6.54
C GLN A 181 22.69 3.68 6.39
N GLY A 182 22.01 3.16 5.37
CA GLY A 182 20.58 3.40 5.16
C GLY A 182 19.70 2.91 6.32
N MET A 183 20.10 1.86 7.05
CA MET A 183 19.37 1.40 8.24
C MET A 183 19.56 2.38 9.40
N ALA A 184 20.81 2.80 9.66
CA ALA A 184 21.11 3.78 10.70
C ALA A 184 20.38 5.12 10.45
N ASP A 185 20.42 5.60 9.21
CA ASP A 185 19.76 6.86 8.81
C ASP A 185 18.24 6.80 8.97
N VAL A 186 17.61 5.64 8.72
CA VAL A 186 16.16 5.47 8.92
C VAL A 186 15.80 5.46 10.40
N LEU A 187 16.53 4.70 11.22
CA LEU A 187 16.29 4.69 12.67
C LEU A 187 16.54 6.07 13.29
N GLU A 188 17.50 6.84 12.77
CA GLU A 188 17.78 8.20 13.21
C GLU A 188 16.58 9.15 13.05
N ILE A 189 15.73 8.95 12.04
CA ILE A 189 14.51 9.76 11.84
C ILE A 189 13.62 9.75 13.09
N PHE A 190 13.61 8.63 13.81
CA PHE A 190 12.74 8.38 14.96
C PHE A 190 13.47 8.52 16.31
N SER A 191 14.77 8.80 16.29
CA SER A 191 15.59 8.99 17.49
C SER A 191 15.05 10.11 18.37
N GLY A 192 14.91 9.85 19.67
CA GLY A 192 14.40 10.80 20.66
C GLY A 192 12.88 10.80 20.82
N GLN A 193 12.14 10.17 19.90
CA GLN A 193 10.69 10.03 20.03
C GLN A 193 10.28 8.97 21.07
N GLU A 194 11.19 8.11 21.52
CA GLU A 194 10.90 7.11 22.56
C GLU A 194 10.56 7.74 23.92
N SER A 195 11.00 8.98 24.13
CA SER A 195 10.67 9.79 25.31
C SER A 195 9.34 10.54 25.18
N LEU A 196 8.71 10.53 24.01
CA LEU A 196 7.43 11.19 23.76
C LEU A 196 6.27 10.28 24.16
N LEU A 197 5.13 10.89 24.50
CA LEU A 197 3.86 10.16 24.68
C LEU A 197 3.45 9.49 23.35
N PRO A 198 2.82 8.30 23.36
CA PRO A 198 2.43 7.59 22.15
C PRO A 198 1.60 8.41 21.16
N ALA A 199 0.77 9.34 21.63
CA ALA A 199 -0.02 10.23 20.78
C ALA A 199 0.82 11.25 19.97
N ARG A 200 2.07 11.48 20.37
CA ARG A 200 3.04 12.39 19.72
C ARG A 200 4.14 11.65 18.96
N GLN A 201 4.15 10.33 18.99
CA GLN A 201 5.09 9.50 18.23
C GLN A 201 4.58 9.31 16.81
N ASP A 202 5.50 9.22 15.86
CA ASP A 202 5.19 8.79 14.50
C ASP A 202 4.58 7.38 14.50
N THR A 203 3.69 7.11 13.53
CA THR A 203 3.01 5.82 13.41
C THR A 203 3.98 4.65 13.29
N TYR A 204 5.07 4.82 12.52
CA TYR A 204 6.13 3.84 12.41
C TYR A 204 6.72 3.43 13.76
N LEU A 205 6.99 4.39 14.67
CA LEU A 205 7.57 4.07 15.96
C LEU A 205 6.61 3.29 16.88
N ARG A 206 5.30 3.50 16.70
CA ARG A 206 4.27 2.75 17.45
C ARG A 206 4.14 1.30 16.99
N SER A 207 4.32 1.02 15.69
CA SER A 207 4.33 -0.35 15.15
C SER A 207 5.69 -1.04 15.29
N HIS A 208 6.78 -0.26 15.24
CA HIS A 208 8.18 -0.71 15.31
C HIS A 208 8.92 0.01 16.44
N PRO A 209 8.74 -0.40 17.72
CA PRO A 209 9.36 0.28 18.85
C PRO A 209 10.89 0.34 18.74
N LEU A 210 11.43 1.56 18.68
CA LEU A 210 12.86 1.82 18.68
C LEU A 210 13.44 1.61 20.08
N SER A 211 14.73 1.25 20.12
CA SER A 211 15.53 1.29 21.34
C SER A 211 16.91 1.86 21.03
N ARG A 212 17.54 2.46 22.05
CA ARG A 212 18.95 2.93 21.93
C ARG A 212 19.89 1.81 21.49
N GLU A 213 19.58 0.57 21.85
CA GLU A 213 20.32 -0.62 21.43
C GLU A 213 20.27 -0.82 19.91
N ARG A 214 19.06 -0.81 19.32
CA ARG A 214 18.85 -0.99 17.87
C ARG A 214 19.61 0.05 17.07
N LEU A 215 19.47 1.33 17.44
CA LEU A 215 20.18 2.42 16.76
C LEU A 215 21.70 2.27 16.89
N ARG A 216 22.21 1.91 18.08
CA ARG A 216 23.65 1.69 18.30
C ARG A 216 24.18 0.53 17.46
N GLN A 217 23.44 -0.58 17.38
CA GLN A 217 23.79 -1.73 16.55
C GLN A 217 23.79 -1.39 15.06
N ALA A 218 22.78 -0.65 14.58
CA ALA A 218 22.73 -0.21 13.19
C ALA A 218 23.93 0.69 12.83
N ARG A 219 24.26 1.67 13.68
CA ARG A 219 25.44 2.54 13.52
C ARG A 219 26.75 1.75 13.55
N SER A 220 26.90 0.80 14.48
CA SER A 220 28.09 -0.04 14.57
C SER A 220 28.27 -0.93 13.33
N ASN A 221 27.20 -1.57 12.86
CA ASN A 221 27.25 -2.38 11.64
C ASN A 221 27.58 -1.52 10.40
N ALA A 222 27.00 -0.32 10.29
CA ALA A 222 27.31 0.62 9.21
C ALA A 222 28.79 1.04 9.23
N ALA A 223 29.35 1.35 10.41
CA ALA A 223 30.75 1.75 10.54
C ALA A 223 31.76 0.65 10.19
N THR A 224 31.41 -0.62 10.43
CA THR A 224 32.26 -1.78 10.13
C THR A 224 32.12 -2.32 8.71
N GLN A 225 31.08 -1.90 7.98
CA GLN A 225 30.92 -2.29 6.58
C GLN A 225 31.98 -1.59 5.74
N SER A 226 32.70 -2.35 4.90
CA SER A 226 33.56 -1.74 3.88
C SER A 226 32.75 -0.76 3.01
N PRO A 227 33.29 0.41 2.67
CA PRO A 227 32.56 1.39 1.87
C PRO A 227 31.99 0.76 0.60
N SER A 228 30.65 0.72 0.49
CA SER A 228 29.96 0.29 -0.72
C SER A 228 29.80 1.48 -1.65
N LYS A 229 30.12 1.30 -2.94
CA LYS A 229 29.83 2.31 -3.95
C LYS A 229 28.31 2.41 -4.13
N PRO A 230 27.73 3.62 -4.26
CA PRO A 230 26.31 3.76 -4.55
C PRO A 230 25.92 2.99 -5.82
N ASP A 231 24.91 2.13 -5.73
CA ASP A 231 24.33 1.50 -6.91
C ASP A 231 23.56 2.56 -7.70
N LEU A 232 24.12 2.98 -8.83
CA LEU A 232 23.53 4.01 -9.69
C LEU A 232 22.16 3.60 -10.25
N SER A 233 21.92 2.30 -10.43
CA SER A 233 20.62 1.78 -10.85
C SER A 233 19.60 1.96 -9.73
N ALA A 234 19.94 1.57 -8.50
CA ALA A 234 19.09 1.76 -7.34
C ALA A 234 18.81 3.26 -7.10
N GLU A 235 19.82 4.11 -7.15
CA GLU A 235 19.65 5.56 -7.01
C GLU A 235 18.74 6.15 -8.09
N TYR A 236 18.83 5.66 -9.34
CA TYR A 236 17.92 6.07 -10.39
C TYR A 236 16.46 5.67 -10.09
N TRP A 237 16.20 4.41 -9.72
CA TRP A 237 14.84 3.93 -9.46
C TRP A 237 14.23 4.57 -8.20
N TYR A 238 15.04 4.78 -7.17
CA TYR A 238 14.65 5.56 -5.99
C TYR A 238 14.27 7.00 -6.36
N ALA A 239 15.14 7.69 -7.11
CA ALA A 239 14.86 9.06 -7.56
C ALA A 239 13.59 9.11 -8.42
N ARG A 240 13.35 8.10 -9.26
CA ARG A 240 12.17 8.00 -10.12
C ARG A 240 10.88 7.84 -9.32
N ALA A 241 10.83 6.87 -8.40
CA ALA A 241 9.68 6.65 -7.53
C ALA A 241 9.38 7.92 -6.71
N LYS A 242 10.40 8.49 -6.06
CA LYS A 242 10.26 9.67 -5.21
C LYS A 242 9.84 10.92 -5.99
N ALA A 243 10.41 11.17 -7.17
CA ALA A 243 10.07 12.31 -8.00
C ALA A 243 8.62 12.22 -8.50
N LYS A 244 8.21 11.06 -9.02
CA LYS A 244 6.85 10.84 -9.51
C LYS A 244 5.82 10.95 -8.37
N LEU A 245 6.09 10.31 -7.24
CA LEU A 245 5.23 10.38 -6.05
C LEU A 245 5.09 11.82 -5.52
N ALA A 246 6.21 12.54 -5.40
CA ALA A 246 6.19 13.94 -4.98
C ALA A 246 5.38 14.82 -5.94
N ALA A 247 5.50 14.60 -7.25
CA ALA A 247 4.80 15.38 -8.26
C ALA A 247 3.28 15.16 -8.24
N PHE A 248 2.81 13.98 -7.83
CA PHE A 248 1.37 13.71 -7.63
C PHE A 248 0.82 14.29 -6.33
N LEU A 249 1.59 14.20 -5.23
CA LEU A 249 1.07 14.49 -3.89
C LEU A 249 1.29 15.93 -3.43
N ARG A 250 2.42 16.55 -3.80
CA ARG A 250 2.74 17.91 -3.34
C ARG A 250 2.00 18.96 -4.17
N PRO A 251 1.81 20.20 -3.69
CA PRO A 251 1.26 21.27 -4.50
C PRO A 251 2.08 21.49 -5.79
N PRO A 252 1.45 21.67 -6.96
CA PRO A 252 2.16 21.87 -8.22
C PRO A 252 3.16 23.03 -8.18
N SER A 253 2.81 24.14 -7.52
CA SER A 253 3.69 25.31 -7.35
C SER A 253 5.01 24.95 -6.65
N THR A 254 4.98 24.10 -5.62
CA THR A 254 6.19 23.62 -4.92
C THR A 254 7.09 22.81 -5.85
N ILE A 255 6.52 21.99 -6.74
CA ILE A 255 7.30 21.19 -7.69
C ILE A 255 7.96 22.08 -8.75
N LEU A 256 7.21 23.04 -9.29
CA LEU A 256 7.69 23.96 -10.32
C LEU A 256 8.76 24.93 -9.80
N ALA A 257 8.68 25.36 -8.54
CA ALA A 257 9.64 26.27 -7.92
C ALA A 257 10.92 25.58 -7.41
N ARG A 258 10.89 24.26 -7.20
CA ARG A 258 12.02 23.51 -6.64
C ARG A 258 13.17 23.39 -7.64
N ASP A 259 14.40 23.56 -7.17
CA ASP A 259 15.58 23.18 -7.94
C ASP A 259 15.66 21.65 -8.12
N GLN A 260 15.49 21.21 -9.37
CA GLN A 260 15.53 19.82 -9.78
C GLN A 260 16.75 19.49 -10.65
N ARG A 261 17.77 20.36 -10.71
CA ARG A 261 18.97 20.15 -11.55
C ARG A 261 19.77 18.90 -11.18
N LYS A 262 19.67 18.44 -9.92
CA LYS A 262 20.31 17.19 -9.46
C LYS A 262 19.58 15.93 -9.93
N LEU A 263 18.32 16.03 -10.38
CA LEU A 263 17.62 14.88 -10.92
C LEU A 263 18.10 14.60 -12.36
N PRO A 264 18.15 13.32 -12.77
CA PRO A 264 18.22 12.94 -14.17
C PRO A 264 17.20 13.71 -15.03
N LYS A 265 17.60 14.08 -16.25
CA LYS A 265 16.81 15.00 -17.11
C LYS A 265 15.41 14.46 -17.42
N ASP A 266 15.28 13.15 -17.63
CA ASP A 266 14.02 12.43 -17.81
C ASP A 266 13.13 12.51 -16.56
N LEU A 267 13.70 12.29 -15.37
CA LEU A 267 12.97 12.36 -14.10
C LEU A 267 12.50 13.77 -13.75
N ARG A 268 13.32 14.77 -14.05
CA ARG A 268 12.90 16.18 -13.97
C ARG A 268 11.74 16.47 -14.93
N ALA A 269 11.83 15.97 -16.16
CA ALA A 269 10.81 16.20 -17.18
C ALA A 269 9.45 15.57 -16.78
N ILE A 270 9.41 14.32 -16.29
CA ILE A 270 8.15 13.72 -15.82
C ILE A 270 7.57 14.45 -14.60
N SER A 271 8.42 14.89 -13.68
CA SER A 271 8.02 15.65 -12.48
C SER A 271 7.34 16.97 -12.87
N LEU A 272 7.95 17.72 -13.80
CA LEU A 272 7.38 18.96 -14.33
C LEU A 272 6.10 18.69 -15.14
N ALA A 273 6.06 17.64 -15.96
CA ALA A 273 4.89 17.28 -16.75
C ALA A 273 3.66 17.03 -15.86
N ILE A 274 3.82 16.28 -14.77
CA ILE A 274 2.74 15.99 -13.82
C ILE A 274 2.26 17.29 -13.16
N ALA A 275 3.19 18.14 -12.70
CA ALA A 275 2.84 19.41 -12.06
C ALA A 275 2.10 20.37 -13.02
N LEU A 276 2.60 20.53 -14.26
CA LEU A 276 1.98 21.35 -15.30
C LEU A 276 0.59 20.84 -15.67
N SER A 277 0.43 19.53 -15.82
CA SER A 277 -0.88 18.94 -16.12
C SER A 277 -1.90 19.19 -15.01
N ARG A 278 -1.47 19.17 -13.75
CA ARG A 278 -2.34 19.48 -12.60
C ARG A 278 -2.73 20.96 -12.52
N GLN A 279 -2.03 21.84 -13.23
CA GLN A 279 -2.40 23.24 -13.46
C GLN A 279 -3.23 23.45 -14.73
N GLY A 280 -3.63 22.38 -15.43
CA GLY A 280 -4.36 22.47 -16.69
C GLY A 280 -3.50 22.83 -17.91
N LYS A 281 -2.17 22.93 -17.76
CA LYS A 281 -1.23 23.29 -18.82
C LYS A 281 -0.82 22.07 -19.64
N LEU A 282 -1.79 21.45 -20.32
CA LEU A 282 -1.57 20.18 -21.03
C LEU A 282 -0.46 20.27 -22.09
N SER A 283 -0.45 21.31 -22.93
CA SER A 283 0.53 21.41 -24.02
C SER A 283 1.97 21.46 -23.49
N GLU A 284 2.20 22.23 -22.43
CA GLU A 284 3.51 22.30 -21.76
C GLU A 284 3.86 20.96 -21.09
N ALA A 285 2.89 20.30 -20.45
CA ALA A 285 3.09 18.99 -19.84
C ALA A 285 3.50 17.91 -20.87
N LEU A 286 2.82 17.86 -22.02
CA LEU A 286 3.16 16.92 -23.09
C LEU A 286 4.53 17.24 -23.71
N ASN A 287 4.93 18.50 -23.80
CA ASN A 287 6.28 18.88 -24.24
C ASN A 287 7.36 18.36 -23.27
N GLN A 288 7.12 18.46 -21.96
CA GLN A 288 8.03 17.86 -20.96
C GLN A 288 8.10 16.34 -21.11
N LEU A 289 6.98 15.64 -21.29
CA LEU A 289 7.01 14.18 -21.50
C LEU A 289 7.77 13.76 -22.76
N ARG A 290 7.69 14.55 -23.84
CA ARG A 290 8.48 14.27 -25.06
C ARG A 290 9.99 14.31 -24.80
N ILE A 291 10.46 15.14 -23.86
CA ILE A 291 11.87 15.13 -23.44
C ILE A 291 12.21 13.79 -22.78
N ALA A 292 11.38 13.33 -21.84
CA ALA A 292 11.60 12.05 -21.16
C ALA A 292 11.56 10.86 -22.15
N GLN A 293 10.60 10.86 -23.08
CA GLN A 293 10.50 9.88 -24.16
C GLN A 293 11.68 9.93 -25.14
N GLY A 294 12.23 11.11 -25.43
CA GLY A 294 13.43 11.24 -26.25
C GLY A 294 14.68 10.64 -25.58
N ILE A 295 14.79 10.75 -24.26
CA ILE A 295 15.88 10.15 -23.48
C ILE A 295 15.70 8.63 -23.35
N ARG A 296 14.46 8.16 -23.13
CA ARG A 296 14.13 6.73 -22.98
C ARG A 296 12.96 6.33 -23.89
N PRO A 297 13.21 6.10 -25.19
CA PRO A 297 12.14 5.86 -26.17
C PRO A 297 11.42 4.51 -25.99
N ARG A 298 12.04 3.55 -25.30
CA ARG A 298 11.48 2.22 -25.02
C ARG A 298 10.92 2.09 -23.61
N ASP A 299 10.70 3.19 -22.92
CA ASP A 299 10.14 3.19 -21.57
C ASP A 299 8.59 3.17 -21.63
N PRO A 300 7.93 2.05 -21.26
CA PRO A 300 6.48 1.92 -21.36
C PRO A 300 5.75 2.94 -20.48
N PHE A 301 6.34 3.31 -19.33
CA PHE A 301 5.69 4.14 -18.34
C PHE A 301 5.62 5.62 -18.77
N TYR A 302 6.56 6.08 -19.61
CA TYR A 302 6.49 7.41 -20.20
C TYR A 302 5.44 7.49 -21.31
N GLN A 303 5.20 6.39 -22.04
CA GLN A 303 4.09 6.31 -22.99
C GLN A 303 2.75 6.23 -22.25
N GLU A 304 2.68 5.47 -21.17
CA GLU A 304 1.48 5.38 -20.33
C GLU A 304 1.12 6.72 -19.71
N LEU A 305 2.07 7.43 -19.08
CA LEU A 305 1.81 8.74 -18.49
C LEU A 305 1.35 9.75 -19.56
N TYR A 306 1.92 9.70 -20.77
CA TYR A 306 1.46 10.52 -21.90
C TYR A 306 0.01 10.23 -22.26
N ALA A 307 -0.35 8.95 -22.35
CA ALA A 307 -1.73 8.52 -22.60
C ALA A 307 -2.68 8.96 -21.49
N GLU A 308 -2.26 8.87 -20.23
CA GLU A 308 -3.07 9.30 -19.08
C GLU A 308 -3.34 10.81 -19.10
N LEU A 309 -2.34 11.63 -19.42
CA LEU A 309 -2.54 13.09 -19.54
C LEU A 309 -3.51 13.44 -20.68
N LEU A 310 -3.46 12.71 -21.79
CA LEU A 310 -4.44 12.84 -22.87
C LEU A 310 -5.85 12.43 -22.43
N MET A 311 -5.99 11.32 -21.69
CA MET A 311 -7.28 10.86 -21.13
C MET A 311 -7.92 11.91 -20.23
N ARG A 312 -7.14 12.50 -19.31
CA ARG A 312 -7.62 13.53 -18.38
C ARG A 312 -8.11 14.79 -19.09
N ASN A 313 -7.67 15.01 -20.33
CA ASN A 313 -8.06 16.14 -21.17
C ASN A 313 -8.98 15.72 -22.33
N GLN A 314 -9.65 14.56 -22.20
CA GLN A 314 -10.66 14.07 -23.13
C GLN A 314 -10.18 13.82 -24.56
N LYS A 315 -8.85 13.72 -24.78
CA LYS A 315 -8.25 13.39 -26.08
C LYS A 315 -8.21 11.89 -26.30
N PHE A 316 -9.39 11.25 -26.31
CA PHE A 316 -9.52 9.79 -26.22
C PHE A 316 -8.86 9.03 -27.38
N SER A 317 -9.08 9.44 -28.62
CA SER A 317 -8.47 8.77 -29.80
C SER A 317 -6.94 8.80 -29.75
N ALA A 318 -6.36 9.94 -29.36
CA ALA A 318 -4.91 10.06 -29.21
C ALA A 318 -4.40 9.23 -28.01
N ALA A 319 -5.18 9.16 -26.92
CA ALA A 319 -4.83 8.34 -25.77
C ALA A 319 -4.80 6.85 -26.10
N VAL A 320 -5.76 6.35 -26.90
CA VAL A 320 -5.78 4.96 -27.39
C VAL A 320 -4.47 4.61 -28.10
N ILE A 321 -4.01 5.46 -29.02
CA ILE A 321 -2.75 5.25 -29.75
C ILE A 321 -1.53 5.25 -28.80
N ALA A 322 -1.50 6.14 -27.82
CA ALA A 322 -0.41 6.20 -26.86
C ALA A 322 -0.39 4.98 -25.92
N TYR A 323 -1.55 4.54 -25.45
CA TYR A 323 -1.69 3.32 -24.65
C TYR A 323 -1.34 2.06 -25.43
N GLU A 324 -1.70 1.98 -26.71
CA GLU A 324 -1.32 0.84 -27.57
C GLU A 324 0.20 0.69 -27.63
N LYS A 325 0.94 1.81 -27.78
CA LYS A 325 2.42 1.81 -27.70
C LYS A 325 2.93 1.35 -26.34
N ALA A 326 2.32 1.82 -25.24
CA ALA A 326 2.70 1.40 -23.89
C ALA A 326 2.47 -0.11 -23.67
N VAL A 327 1.33 -0.65 -24.13
CA VAL A 327 1.00 -2.08 -24.04
C VAL A 327 1.94 -2.92 -24.91
N ALA A 328 2.34 -2.44 -26.08
CA ALA A 328 3.32 -3.14 -26.92
C ALA A 328 4.69 -3.30 -26.21
N MET A 329 5.08 -2.33 -25.37
CA MET A 329 6.31 -2.36 -24.59
C MET A 329 6.17 -3.13 -23.27
N ALA A 330 4.98 -3.14 -22.66
CA ALA A 330 4.70 -3.80 -21.38
C ALA A 330 3.37 -4.59 -21.41
N PRO A 331 3.28 -5.68 -22.20
CA PRO A 331 2.02 -6.40 -22.47
C PRO A 331 1.47 -7.19 -21.27
N LYS A 332 2.25 -7.25 -20.19
CA LYS A 332 1.88 -7.95 -18.95
C LYS A 332 1.59 -7.01 -17.79
N ASP A 333 1.72 -5.70 -17.95
CA ASP A 333 1.40 -4.76 -16.89
C ASP A 333 -0.11 -4.56 -16.77
N SER A 334 -0.69 -4.94 -15.64
CA SER A 334 -2.13 -4.88 -15.40
C SER A 334 -2.69 -3.46 -15.39
N LEU A 335 -1.91 -2.48 -14.92
CA LEU A 335 -2.36 -1.09 -14.80
C LEU A 335 -2.33 -0.39 -16.16
N ILE A 336 -1.30 -0.64 -16.98
CA ILE A 336 -1.23 -0.16 -18.36
C ILE A 336 -2.37 -0.77 -19.18
N LEU A 337 -2.61 -2.08 -19.07
CA LEU A 337 -3.74 -2.75 -19.72
C LEU A 337 -5.09 -2.18 -19.27
N ALA A 338 -5.27 -1.91 -17.97
CA ALA A 338 -6.49 -1.30 -17.46
C ALA A 338 -6.70 0.13 -18.01
N GLY A 339 -5.64 0.92 -18.08
CA GLY A 339 -5.65 2.26 -18.70
C GLY A 339 -6.02 2.21 -20.19
N TYR A 340 -5.42 1.28 -20.94
CA TYR A 340 -5.74 1.06 -22.36
C TYR A 340 -7.19 0.64 -22.56
N GLY A 341 -7.65 -0.36 -21.79
CA GLY A 341 -9.03 -0.83 -21.82
C GLY A 341 -10.03 0.29 -21.52
N ARG A 342 -9.73 1.18 -20.57
CA ARG A 342 -10.53 2.37 -20.30
C ARG A 342 -10.53 3.34 -21.48
N ALA A 343 -9.37 3.61 -22.09
CA ALA A 343 -9.27 4.49 -23.26
C ALA A 343 -10.11 3.97 -24.43
N LEU A 344 -10.02 2.65 -24.72
CA LEU A 344 -10.86 1.98 -25.71
C LEU A 344 -12.35 2.12 -25.39
N LEU A 345 -12.74 1.94 -24.13
CA LEU A 345 -14.12 1.99 -23.68
C LEU A 345 -14.75 3.38 -23.88
N VAL A 346 -14.04 4.45 -23.49
CA VAL A 346 -14.52 5.83 -23.68
C VAL A 346 -14.45 6.26 -25.14
N ASN A 347 -13.55 5.67 -25.94
CA ASN A 347 -13.48 5.84 -27.39
C ASN A 347 -14.46 4.93 -28.16
N ASN A 348 -15.46 4.36 -27.48
CA ASN A 348 -16.53 3.53 -28.05
C ASN A 348 -16.08 2.21 -28.73
N GLN A 349 -14.85 1.74 -28.47
CA GLN A 349 -14.32 0.48 -29.01
C GLN A 349 -14.59 -0.69 -28.04
N ILE A 350 -15.87 -1.00 -27.84
CA ILE A 350 -16.36 -1.82 -26.71
C ILE A 350 -15.80 -3.24 -26.70
N SER A 351 -15.77 -3.93 -27.85
CA SER A 351 -15.29 -5.31 -27.94
C SER A 351 -13.80 -5.42 -27.58
N MET A 352 -12.97 -4.51 -28.11
CA MET A 352 -11.54 -4.44 -27.76
C MET A 352 -11.34 -4.05 -26.30
N ALA A 353 -12.13 -3.11 -25.79
CA ALA A 353 -12.08 -2.69 -24.39
C ALA A 353 -12.36 -3.87 -23.45
N LEU A 354 -13.43 -4.63 -23.70
CA LEU A 354 -13.81 -5.79 -22.88
C LEU A 354 -12.67 -6.82 -22.81
N LYS A 355 -12.15 -7.25 -23.97
CA LYS A 355 -11.03 -8.19 -24.07
C LYS A 355 -9.80 -7.70 -23.30
N THR A 356 -9.49 -6.41 -23.42
CA THR A 356 -8.32 -5.79 -22.78
C THR A 356 -8.48 -5.70 -21.26
N LEU A 357 -9.66 -5.33 -20.77
CA LEU A 357 -9.98 -5.24 -19.35
C LEU A 357 -10.05 -6.62 -18.69
N GLU A 358 -10.53 -7.65 -19.38
CA GLU A 358 -10.46 -9.05 -18.91
C GLU A 358 -9.01 -9.52 -18.77
N ASN A 359 -8.17 -9.19 -19.74
CA ASN A 359 -6.73 -9.48 -19.71
C ASN A 359 -6.02 -8.78 -18.54
N ALA A 360 -6.39 -7.53 -18.24
CA ALA A 360 -5.92 -6.81 -17.07
C ALA A 360 -6.38 -7.49 -15.77
N ARG A 361 -7.65 -7.90 -15.70
CA ARG A 361 -8.25 -8.55 -14.52
C ARG A 361 -7.59 -9.88 -14.18
N ALA A 362 -7.20 -10.66 -15.19
CA ALA A 362 -6.50 -11.93 -14.98
C ALA A 362 -5.16 -11.76 -14.23
N ARG A 363 -4.58 -10.56 -14.26
CA ARG A 363 -3.30 -10.22 -13.59
C ARG A 363 -3.49 -9.47 -12.27
N ASP A 364 -4.50 -8.61 -12.19
CA ASP A 364 -4.86 -7.91 -10.96
C ASP A 364 -6.38 -7.81 -10.82
N PHE A 365 -6.97 -8.81 -10.16
CA PHE A 365 -8.41 -8.86 -9.93
C PHE A 365 -8.88 -7.95 -8.78
N ARG A 366 -7.95 -7.36 -8.00
CA ARG A 366 -8.29 -6.55 -6.81
C ARG A 366 -8.37 -5.05 -7.08
N SER A 367 -8.09 -4.62 -8.31
CA SER A 367 -8.19 -3.21 -8.70
C SER A 367 -9.65 -2.76 -8.83
N THR A 368 -10.15 -2.00 -7.85
CA THR A 368 -11.53 -1.49 -7.83
C THR A 368 -11.84 -0.57 -9.02
N LYS A 369 -10.84 0.20 -9.48
CA LYS A 369 -10.92 1.06 -10.68
C LYS A 369 -11.12 0.21 -11.94
N LEU A 370 -10.35 -0.86 -12.10
CA LEU A 370 -10.49 -1.81 -13.21
C LEU A 370 -11.87 -2.48 -13.20
N LEU A 371 -12.32 -2.98 -12.05
CA LEU A 371 -13.63 -3.63 -11.93
C LEU A 371 -14.77 -2.68 -12.30
N ARG A 372 -14.68 -1.39 -11.97
CA ARG A 372 -15.65 -0.39 -12.44
C ARG A 372 -15.70 -0.30 -13.96
N ASP A 373 -14.54 -0.17 -14.61
CA ASP A 373 -14.49 -0.01 -16.07
C ASP A 373 -14.95 -1.29 -16.77
N LEU A 374 -14.59 -2.46 -16.22
CA LEU A 374 -15.02 -3.76 -16.72
C LEU A 374 -16.54 -3.97 -16.57
N ALA A 375 -17.15 -3.53 -15.47
CA ALA A 375 -18.61 -3.56 -15.32
C ALA A 375 -19.33 -2.73 -16.40
N VAL A 376 -18.80 -1.56 -16.74
CA VAL A 376 -19.32 -0.73 -17.84
C VAL A 376 -19.13 -1.44 -19.19
N ALA A 377 -17.96 -2.03 -19.43
CA ALA A 377 -17.70 -2.77 -20.66
C ALA A 377 -18.66 -3.97 -20.85
N TYR A 378 -18.93 -4.74 -19.79
CA TYR A 378 -19.92 -5.82 -19.82
C TYR A 378 -21.33 -5.31 -20.10
N ALA A 379 -21.77 -4.24 -19.42
CA ALA A 379 -23.09 -3.66 -19.64
C ALA A 379 -23.27 -3.18 -21.09
N ARG A 380 -22.26 -2.50 -21.65
CA ARG A 380 -22.27 -2.04 -23.06
C ARG A 380 -22.09 -3.17 -24.08
N SER A 381 -21.72 -4.37 -23.63
CA SER A 381 -21.62 -5.59 -24.44
C SER A 381 -22.84 -6.51 -24.28
N ASN A 382 -23.94 -5.99 -23.72
CA ASN A 382 -25.17 -6.74 -23.45
C ASN A 382 -24.96 -7.97 -22.54
N LYS A 383 -24.09 -7.85 -21.53
CA LYS A 383 -23.83 -8.87 -20.50
C LYS A 383 -24.14 -8.33 -19.09
N PRO A 384 -25.40 -7.99 -18.78
CA PRO A 384 -25.77 -7.30 -17.54
C PRO A 384 -25.50 -8.13 -16.27
N GLU A 385 -25.52 -9.44 -16.35
CA GLU A 385 -25.22 -10.38 -15.25
C GLU A 385 -23.75 -10.28 -14.85
N MET A 386 -22.86 -10.30 -15.84
CA MET A 386 -21.43 -10.12 -15.64
C MET A 386 -21.12 -8.72 -15.10
N ALA A 387 -21.81 -7.69 -15.60
CA ALA A 387 -21.69 -6.34 -15.06
C ALA A 387 -22.10 -6.28 -13.57
N ALA A 388 -23.18 -6.98 -13.20
CA ALA A 388 -23.62 -7.08 -11.81
C ALA A 388 -22.61 -7.85 -10.94
N LEU A 389 -22.07 -8.97 -11.43
CA LEU A 389 -21.06 -9.78 -10.73
C LEU A 389 -19.82 -8.94 -10.39
N VAL A 390 -19.24 -8.29 -11.41
CA VAL A 390 -18.03 -7.47 -11.23
C VAL A 390 -18.30 -6.26 -10.32
N THR A 391 -19.52 -5.71 -10.35
CA THR A 391 -19.93 -4.64 -9.42
C THR A 391 -20.02 -5.15 -7.98
N ALA A 392 -20.54 -6.37 -7.78
CA ALA A 392 -20.60 -7.00 -6.46
C ALA A 392 -19.20 -7.21 -5.87
N GLU A 393 -18.29 -7.78 -6.66
CA GLU A 393 -16.89 -7.98 -6.28
C GLU A 393 -16.20 -6.67 -5.90
N ARG A 394 -16.41 -5.61 -6.69
CA ARG A 394 -15.87 -4.27 -6.40
C ARG A 394 -16.34 -3.76 -5.04
N PHE A 395 -17.63 -3.88 -4.72
CA PHE A 395 -18.16 -3.46 -3.43
C PHE A 395 -17.64 -4.34 -2.28
N ALA A 396 -17.49 -5.64 -2.50
CA ALA A 396 -16.91 -6.54 -1.51
C ALA A 396 -15.47 -6.16 -1.15
N LEU A 397 -14.64 -5.83 -2.16
CA LEU A 397 -13.26 -5.35 -1.96
C LEU A 397 -13.19 -4.01 -1.22
N GLN A 398 -14.26 -3.22 -1.25
CA GLN A 398 -14.38 -1.96 -0.49
C GLN A 398 -14.97 -2.16 0.92
N GLY A 399 -15.24 -3.40 1.35
CA GLY A 399 -15.91 -3.70 2.62
C GLY A 399 -17.42 -3.39 2.63
N ARG A 400 -17.99 -2.98 1.49
CA ARG A 400 -19.42 -2.63 1.34
C ARG A 400 -20.26 -3.88 1.07
N LEU A 401 -20.22 -4.83 2.01
CA LEU A 401 -20.83 -6.16 1.85
C LEU A 401 -22.35 -6.13 1.63
N LYS A 402 -23.06 -5.15 2.21
CA LYS A 402 -24.50 -4.94 1.98
C LYS A 402 -24.78 -4.63 0.51
N ASP A 403 -24.03 -3.71 -0.09
CA ASP A 403 -24.15 -3.36 -1.50
C ASP A 403 -23.72 -4.51 -2.41
N ALA A 404 -22.61 -5.18 -2.05
CA ALA A 404 -22.13 -6.36 -2.77
C ALA A 404 -23.22 -7.44 -2.88
N LYS A 405 -23.96 -7.70 -1.79
CA LYS A 405 -25.04 -8.70 -1.75
C LYS A 405 -26.18 -8.37 -2.73
N ILE A 406 -26.54 -7.09 -2.89
CA ILE A 406 -27.59 -6.66 -3.82
C ILE A 406 -27.18 -7.01 -5.26
N HIS A 407 -25.96 -6.63 -5.64
CA HIS A 407 -25.44 -6.90 -6.98
C HIS A 407 -25.18 -8.39 -7.24
N ALA A 408 -24.73 -9.14 -6.24
CA ALA A 408 -24.52 -10.58 -6.36
C ALA A 408 -25.83 -11.33 -6.63
N ARG A 409 -26.92 -10.95 -5.95
CA ARG A 409 -28.26 -11.52 -6.22
C ARG A 409 -28.71 -11.25 -7.65
N ARG A 410 -28.49 -10.03 -8.15
CA ARG A 410 -28.81 -9.66 -9.54
C ARG A 410 -28.01 -10.49 -10.55
N ALA A 411 -26.74 -10.76 -10.27
CA ALA A 411 -25.91 -11.59 -11.13
C ALA A 411 -26.43 -13.03 -11.19
N VAL A 412 -26.78 -13.63 -10.06
CA VAL A 412 -27.26 -15.03 -9.98
C VAL A 412 -28.60 -15.20 -10.70
N LEU A 413 -29.53 -14.24 -10.60
CA LEU A 413 -30.85 -14.34 -11.22
C LEU A 413 -30.85 -14.38 -12.75
N GLY A 414 -29.75 -13.98 -13.41
CA GLY A 414 -29.65 -14.00 -14.87
C GLY A 414 -28.65 -15.02 -15.44
N LEU A 415 -27.92 -15.76 -14.59
CA LEU A 415 -27.04 -16.83 -15.07
C LEU A 415 -27.88 -18.09 -15.34
N PRO A 416 -27.64 -18.80 -16.47
CA PRO A 416 -28.31 -20.07 -16.73
C PRO A 416 -28.00 -21.06 -15.60
N THR A 417 -29.03 -21.71 -15.07
CA THR A 417 -28.96 -22.76 -14.04
C THR A 417 -28.35 -24.03 -14.56
#